data_AF-X0SVB4-F1
#
_entry.id   AF-X0SVB4-F1
#
_cell.length_a   1.000
_cell.length_b   1.000
_cell.length_c   1.000
_cell.angle_alpha   90.00
_cell.angle_beta   90.00
_cell.angle_gamma   90.00
#
_symmetry.space_group_name_H-M   'P 1'
#
loop_
_entity.id
_entity.type
_entity.pdbx_description
1 polymer ?
#
loop_
_entity_poly.entity_id
_entity_poly.type
_entity_poly.pdbx_seq_one_letter_code
_entity_poly.pdbx_strand_id
1 'polypeptide(L)'
;ASLAVVKSKAFDNSRKLLDSDPVLALAALRIEIEKNLKVIAKKLDMPIKEKRSITEIIVNLNRKEIFSHEQVLVLRKIIQMCNKAIHGAVISKSEAKEIILLTEKFYRALENSILVEKNNKN
;
A
#
# COMPACT_ATOMS: atom_id res chain seq x y z
N ALA A 1 -6.31 12.82 -11.90
CA ALA A 1 -6.41 12.58 -10.44
C ALA A 1 -5.04 12.73 -9.78
N SER A 2 -4.88 13.74 -8.90
CA SER A 2 -3.67 13.92 -8.08
C SER A 2 -3.47 12.71 -7.15
N LEU A 3 -2.23 12.39 -6.75
CA LEU A 3 -1.97 11.34 -5.75
C LEU A 3 -2.74 11.61 -4.44
N ALA A 4 -3.01 12.88 -4.11
CA ALA A 4 -3.75 13.31 -2.95
C ALA A 4 -5.22 12.81 -2.90
N VAL A 5 -5.92 12.74 -4.03
CA VAL A 5 -7.36 12.33 -4.08
C VAL A 5 -7.53 10.81 -3.91
N VAL A 6 -6.48 10.02 -4.17
CA VAL A 6 -6.49 8.56 -3.97
C VAL A 6 -6.44 8.20 -2.47
N LYS A 7 -5.98 9.12 -1.61
CA LYS A 7 -5.59 8.83 -0.21
C LYS A 7 -6.72 8.56 0.78
N SER A 8 -7.76 9.41 0.84
CA SER A 8 -8.68 9.36 2.00
C SER A 8 -9.70 8.24 1.85
N LYS A 9 -10.28 8.11 0.65
CA LYS A 9 -11.34 7.14 0.39
C LYS A 9 -10.86 5.69 0.37
N ALA A 10 -9.59 5.44 0.08
CA ALA A 10 -9.05 4.09 -0.09
C ALA A 10 -8.98 3.30 1.22
N PHE A 11 -8.78 3.96 2.36
CA PHE A 11 -8.66 3.29 3.66
C PHE A 11 -9.93 3.37 4.52
N ASP A 12 -10.88 4.22 4.13
CA ASP A 12 -12.17 4.39 4.82
C ASP A 12 -12.95 3.07 4.91
N ASN A 13 -12.90 2.24 3.86
CA ASN A 13 -13.59 0.95 3.85
C ASN A 13 -12.98 -0.03 4.86
N SER A 14 -11.65 -0.19 4.86
CA SER A 14 -10.96 -1.01 5.86
C SER A 14 -11.21 -0.53 7.29
N ARG A 15 -11.23 0.79 7.50
CA ARG A 15 -11.48 1.37 8.82
C ARG A 15 -12.91 1.13 9.30
N LYS A 16 -13.91 1.22 8.42
CA LYS A 16 -15.31 0.88 8.74
C LYS A 16 -15.49 -0.58 9.11
N LEU A 17 -14.74 -1.47 8.45
CA LEU A 17 -14.80 -2.91 8.68
C LEU A 17 -14.05 -3.36 9.94
N LEU A 18 -13.12 -2.54 10.45
CA LEU A 18 -12.25 -2.90 11.56
C LEU A 18 -13.01 -3.33 12.83
N ASP A 19 -14.15 -2.68 13.10
CA ASP A 19 -14.94 -2.95 14.30
C ASP A 19 -15.81 -4.20 14.17
N SER A 20 -16.22 -4.55 12.94
CA SER A 20 -17.09 -5.69 12.67
C SER A 20 -16.33 -6.97 12.32
N ASP A 21 -15.32 -6.86 11.46
CA ASP A 21 -14.54 -7.99 10.94
C ASP A 21 -13.10 -7.55 10.58
N PRO A 22 -12.14 -7.78 11.49
CA PRO A 22 -10.73 -7.45 11.29
C PRO A 22 -10.10 -8.19 10.09
N VAL A 23 -10.55 -9.40 9.78
CA VAL A 23 -10.05 -10.20 8.66
C VAL A 23 -10.49 -9.56 7.35
N LEU A 24 -11.78 -9.24 7.24
CA LEU A 24 -12.33 -8.55 6.07
C LEU A 24 -11.74 -7.14 5.90
N ALA A 25 -11.47 -6.43 7.00
CA ALA A 25 -10.78 -5.15 6.97
C ALA A 25 -9.40 -5.23 6.31
N LEU A 26 -8.60 -6.25 6.66
CA LEU A 26 -7.27 -6.46 6.08
C LEU A 26 -7.32 -7.02 4.65
N ALA A 27 -8.33 -7.81 4.30
CA ALA A 27 -8.57 -8.25 2.93
C ALA A 27 -8.90 -7.04 2.02
N ALA A 28 -9.81 -6.16 2.46
CA ALA A 28 -10.10 -4.91 1.77
C ALA A 28 -8.84 -4.03 1.63
N LEU A 29 -8.03 -3.94 2.69
CA LEU A 29 -6.79 -3.17 2.68
C LEU A 29 -5.82 -3.70 1.61
N ARG A 30 -5.73 -5.02 1.46
CA ARG A 30 -4.85 -5.66 0.47
C ARG A 30 -5.17 -5.28 -0.96
N ILE A 31 -6.48 -5.22 -1.28
CA ILE A 31 -7.00 -4.85 -2.59
C ILE A 31 -6.59 -3.40 -2.90
N GLU A 32 -6.77 -2.50 -1.93
CA GLU A 32 -6.50 -1.09 -2.17
C GLU A 32 -5.01 -0.77 -2.23
N ILE A 33 -4.17 -1.48 -1.47
CA ILE A 33 -2.72 -1.39 -1.64
C ILE A 33 -2.34 -1.80 -3.08
N GLU A 34 -2.90 -2.89 -3.60
CA GLU A 34 -2.56 -3.34 -4.95
C GLU A 34 -2.96 -2.33 -6.03
N LYS A 35 -4.19 -1.83 -5.93
CA LYS A 35 -4.73 -0.83 -6.84
C LYS A 35 -3.87 0.42 -6.82
N ASN A 36 -3.47 0.89 -5.64
CA ASN A 36 -2.63 2.07 -5.49
C ASN A 36 -1.23 1.87 -6.08
N LEU A 37 -0.58 0.73 -5.82
CA LEU A 37 0.73 0.42 -6.39
C LEU A 37 0.68 0.30 -7.91
N LYS A 38 -0.39 -0.30 -8.47
CA LYS A 38 -0.63 -0.35 -9.92
C LYS A 38 -0.79 1.05 -10.52
N VAL A 39 -1.54 1.93 -9.85
CA VAL A 39 -1.71 3.34 -10.27
C VAL A 39 -0.38 4.10 -10.21
N ILE A 40 0.41 3.93 -9.15
CA ILE A 40 1.72 4.57 -9.00
C ILE A 40 2.65 4.12 -10.13
N ALA A 41 2.78 2.81 -10.33
CA ALA A 41 3.65 2.28 -11.36
C ALA A 41 3.20 2.69 -12.79
N LYS A 42 1.89 2.78 -13.06
CA LYS A 42 1.37 3.31 -14.32
C LYS A 42 1.73 4.79 -14.52
N LYS A 43 1.66 5.62 -13.47
CA LYS A 43 2.04 7.05 -13.52
C LYS A 43 3.54 7.28 -13.71
N LEU A 44 4.35 6.27 -13.45
CA LEU A 44 5.81 6.29 -13.60
C LEU A 44 6.28 5.62 -14.89
N ASP A 45 5.34 5.39 -15.83
CA ASP A 45 5.56 4.70 -17.10
C ASP A 45 6.31 3.37 -16.95
N MET A 46 6.04 2.67 -15.84
CA MET A 46 6.63 1.36 -15.61
C MET A 46 5.85 0.33 -16.44
N PRO A 47 6.53 -0.53 -17.22
CA PRO A 47 5.87 -1.60 -17.96
C PRO A 47 5.35 -2.64 -16.96
N ILE A 48 4.11 -2.50 -16.51
CA ILE A 48 3.40 -3.49 -15.71
C ILE A 48 2.67 -4.42 -16.68
N LYS A 49 3.05 -5.69 -16.75
CA LYS A 49 2.18 -6.70 -17.38
C LYS A 49 0.95 -6.88 -16.49
N GLU A 50 -0.24 -7.00 -17.06
CA GLU A 50 -1.51 -7.10 -16.29
C GLU A 50 -1.49 -8.20 -15.21
N LYS A 51 -0.70 -9.26 -15.41
CA LYS A 51 -0.54 -10.39 -14.49
C LYS A 51 0.62 -10.26 -13.48
N ARG A 52 1.34 -9.14 -13.43
CA ARG A 52 2.47 -9.02 -12.48
C ARG A 52 2.01 -9.06 -11.04
N SER A 53 2.78 -9.76 -10.22
CA SER A 53 2.54 -9.82 -8.78
C SER A 53 2.89 -8.48 -8.13
N ILE A 54 2.21 -8.15 -7.04
CA ILE A 54 2.52 -6.96 -6.22
C ILE A 54 4.02 -6.89 -5.86
N THR A 55 4.64 -8.05 -5.67
CA THR A 55 6.07 -8.21 -5.35
C THR A 55 6.96 -7.64 -6.46
N GLU A 56 6.64 -7.88 -7.72
CA GLU A 56 7.41 -7.33 -8.84
C GLU A 56 7.26 -5.81 -8.94
N ILE A 57 6.10 -5.27 -8.61
CA ILE A 57 5.89 -3.81 -8.57
C ILE A 57 6.80 -3.21 -7.49
N ILE A 58 6.83 -3.81 -6.29
CA ILE A 58 7.66 -3.34 -5.17
C ILE A 58 9.15 -3.40 -5.50
N VAL A 59 9.62 -4.52 -6.09
CA VAL A 59 11.02 -4.67 -6.51
C VAL A 59 11.41 -3.60 -7.52
N ASN A 60 10.56 -3.33 -8.51
CA ASN A 60 10.86 -2.33 -9.52
C ASN A 60 10.81 -0.89 -8.98
N LEU A 61 9.90 -0.59 -8.04
CA LEU A 61 9.85 0.71 -7.37
C LEU A 61 11.10 0.95 -6.51
N ASN A 62 11.60 -0.09 -5.83
CA ASN A 62 12.86 -0.02 -5.11
C ASN A 62 14.07 0.15 -6.04
N ARG A 63 14.10 -0.58 -7.18
CA ARG A 63 15.18 -0.45 -8.18
C ARG A 63 15.25 0.93 -8.81
N LYS A 64 14.14 1.65 -8.88
CA LYS A 64 14.06 3.04 -9.36
C LYS A 64 14.28 4.06 -8.23
N GLU A 65 14.64 3.61 -7.03
CA GLU A 65 14.86 4.44 -5.82
C GLU A 65 13.64 5.25 -5.36
N ILE A 66 12.46 4.93 -5.90
CA ILE A 66 11.19 5.57 -5.54
C ILE A 66 10.76 5.14 -4.14
N PHE A 67 11.04 3.87 -3.81
CA PHE A 67 10.92 3.35 -2.46
C PHE A 67 12.31 3.22 -1.85
N SER A 68 12.48 3.74 -0.64
CA SER A 68 13.63 3.42 0.19
C SER A 68 13.60 1.96 0.65
N HIS A 69 14.75 1.44 1.08
CA HIS A 69 14.83 0.09 1.64
C HIS A 69 13.87 -0.10 2.82
N GLU A 70 13.78 0.88 3.73
CA GLU A 70 12.85 0.85 4.86
C GLU A 70 11.38 0.81 4.41
N GLN A 71 11.03 1.61 3.41
CA GLN A 71 9.68 1.61 2.83
C GLN A 71 9.31 0.23 2.26
N VAL A 72 10.25 -0.46 1.61
CA VAL A 72 10.05 -1.83 1.14
C VAL A 72 9.81 -2.80 2.30
N LEU A 73 10.59 -2.71 3.37
CA LEU A 73 10.42 -3.57 4.55
C LEU A 73 9.05 -3.38 5.21
N VAL A 74 8.64 -2.12 5.39
CA VAL A 74 7.32 -1.78 5.94
C VAL A 74 6.20 -2.33 5.06
N LEU A 75 6.27 -2.13 3.74
CA LEU A 75 5.25 -2.61 2.81
C LEU A 75 5.18 -4.14 2.78
N ARG A 76 6.32 -4.84 2.88
CA ARG A 76 6.36 -6.30 3.02
C ARG A 76 5.67 -6.76 4.30
N LYS A 77 5.92 -6.11 5.44
CA LYS A 77 5.23 -6.42 6.71
C LYS A 77 3.72 -6.26 6.57
N ILE A 78 3.25 -5.17 5.96
CA ILE A 78 1.82 -4.91 5.71
C ILE A 78 1.23 -6.04 4.85
N ILE A 79 1.85 -6.34 3.71
CA ILE A 79 1.36 -7.36 2.77
C ILE A 79 1.33 -8.75 3.42
N GLN A 80 2.33 -9.10 4.22
CA GLN A 80 2.35 -10.37 4.94
C GLN A 80 1.14 -10.51 5.88
N MET A 81 0.80 -9.47 6.63
CA MET A 81 -0.36 -9.50 7.52
C MET A 81 -1.69 -9.54 6.75
N CYS A 82 -1.80 -8.79 5.66
CA CYS A 82 -2.94 -8.88 4.74
C CYS A 82 -3.11 -10.30 4.17
N ASN A 83 -2.01 -10.94 3.75
CA ASN A 83 -2.06 -12.29 3.19
C ASN A 83 -2.48 -13.31 4.24
N LYS A 84 -2.00 -13.19 5.49
CA LYS A 84 -2.46 -14.04 6.61
C LYS A 84 -3.99 -13.98 6.76
N ALA A 85 -4.56 -12.77 6.76
CA ALA A 85 -6.01 -12.58 6.83
C ALA A 85 -6.73 -13.28 5.66
N ILE A 86 -6.26 -13.10 4.43
CA ILE A 86 -6.85 -13.73 3.23
C ILE A 86 -6.79 -15.26 3.29
N HIS A 87 -5.72 -15.81 3.87
CA HIS A 87 -5.56 -17.25 4.07
C HIS A 87 -6.29 -17.80 5.30
N GLY A 88 -7.16 -17.01 5.94
CA GLY A 88 -8.01 -17.46 7.04
C GLY A 88 -7.33 -17.50 8.41
N ALA A 89 -6.21 -16.80 8.58
CA ALA A 89 -5.62 -16.65 9.90
C ALA A 89 -6.54 -15.83 10.82
N VAL A 90 -6.55 -16.17 12.11
CA VAL A 90 -7.19 -15.35 13.13
C VAL A 90 -6.40 -14.07 13.30
N ILE A 91 -7.06 -12.92 13.11
CA ILE A 91 -6.48 -11.60 13.27
C ILE A 91 -7.27 -10.86 14.34
N SER A 92 -6.58 -10.38 15.37
CA SER A 92 -7.20 -9.52 16.37
C SER A 92 -7.49 -8.13 15.80
N LYS A 93 -8.50 -7.46 16.37
CA LYS A 93 -8.80 -6.06 16.06
C LYS A 93 -7.59 -5.14 16.26
N SER A 94 -6.79 -5.38 17.30
CA SER A 94 -5.57 -4.62 17.57
C SER A 94 -4.52 -4.78 16.47
N GLU A 95 -4.28 -6.01 16.01
CA GLU A 95 -3.33 -6.26 14.91
C GLU A 95 -3.81 -5.61 13.61
N ALA A 96 -5.10 -5.76 13.27
CA ALA A 96 -5.65 -5.12 12.09
C ALA A 96 -5.54 -3.59 12.16
N LYS A 97 -5.80 -3.00 13.33
CA LYS A 97 -5.64 -1.55 13.57
C LYS A 97 -4.20 -1.10 13.39
N GLU A 98 -3.22 -1.83 13.94
CA GLU A 98 -1.80 -1.50 13.76
C GLU A 98 -1.42 -1.49 12.28
N ILE A 99 -1.87 -2.49 11.52
CA ILE A 99 -1.54 -2.61 10.09
C ILE A 99 -2.21 -1.53 9.25
N ILE A 100 -3.45 -1.15 9.55
CA ILE A 100 -4.11 0.00 8.91
C ILE A 100 -3.32 1.29 9.18
N LEU A 101 -2.97 1.56 10.44
CA LEU A 101 -2.20 2.76 10.81
C LEU A 101 -0.80 2.77 10.18
N LEU A 102 -0.13 1.64 10.13
CA LEU A 102 1.18 1.50 9.49
C LEU A 102 1.08 1.77 7.98
N THR A 103 0.00 1.31 7.34
CA THR A 103 -0.26 1.58 5.92
C THR A 103 -0.50 3.07 5.67
N GLU A 104 -1.29 3.74 6.51
CA GLU A 104 -1.49 5.19 6.41
C GLU A 104 -0.17 5.96 6.54
N LYS A 105 0.68 5.59 7.50
CA LYS A 105 2.01 6.19 7.68
C LYS A 105 2.91 5.95 6.46
N PHE A 106 2.91 4.74 5.92
CA PHE A 106 3.66 4.39 4.71
C PHE A 106 3.29 5.30 3.53
N TYR A 107 1.99 5.45 3.24
CA TYR A 107 1.55 6.26 2.11
C TYR A 107 1.80 7.77 2.30
N ARG A 108 1.77 8.26 3.54
CA ARG A 108 2.19 9.64 3.86
C ARG A 108 3.68 9.86 3.58
N ALA A 109 4.52 8.93 4.03
CA ALA A 109 5.97 9.02 3.79
C ALA A 109 6.29 8.93 2.30
N LEU A 110 5.62 8.04 1.57
CA LEU A 110 5.82 7.85 0.14
C LEU A 110 5.47 9.11 -0.68
N GLU A 111 4.40 9.80 -0.32
CA GLU A 111 4.03 11.03 -1.02
C GLU A 111 5.11 12.10 -0.89
N ASN A 112 5.65 12.29 0.32
CA ASN A 112 6.71 13.26 0.55
C ASN A 112 7.92 12.96 -0.37
N SER A 113 8.28 11.69 -0.53
CA SER A 113 9.34 11.26 -1.46
C SER A 113 9.01 11.60 -2.93
N ILE A 114 7.78 11.33 -3.40
CA ILE A 114 7.38 11.58 -4.79
C ILE A 114 7.27 13.08 -5.11
N LEU A 115 6.82 13.91 -4.15
CA LEU A 115 6.73 15.36 -4.33
C LEU A 115 8.11 16.03 -4.40
N VAL A 116 9.06 15.58 -3.58
CA VAL A 116 10.45 16.09 -3.60
C VAL A 116 11.13 15.78 -4.94
N GLU A 117 10.97 14.57 -5.48
CA GLU A 117 11.54 14.22 -6.79
C GLU A 117 11.02 15.09 -7.94
N LYS A 118 9.75 15.52 -7.90
CA LYS A 118 9.18 16.39 -8.94
C LYS A 118 9.72 17.81 -8.89
N ASN A 119 9.98 18.33 -7.69
CA ASN A 119 10.51 19.68 -7.51
C ASN A 119 12.00 19.79 -7.88
N ASN A 120 12.77 18.69 -7.78
CA ASN A 120 14.18 18.65 -8.17
C ASN A 120 14.41 18.43 -9.68
N LYS A 121 13.35 18.15 -10.45
CA LYS A 121 13.39 17.93 -11.91
C LYS A 121 12.81 19.11 -12.72
N ASN A 122 12.47 20.21 -12.05
CA ASN A 122 11.99 21.45 -12.66
C ASN A 122 13.05 22.54 -12.58
#